data_AF-A0A2K9MEZ6-F1
#
_entry.id   AF-A0A2K9MEZ6-F1
#
_cell.length_a   1.000
_cell.length_b   1.000
_cell.length_c   1.000
_cell.angle_alpha   90.00
_cell.angle_beta   90.00
_cell.angle_gamma   90.00
#
_symmetry.space_group_name_H-M   'P 1'
#
loop_
_entity.id
_entity.type
_entity.pdbx_description
1 polymer ?
#
loop_
_entity_poly.entity_id
_entity_poly.type
_entity_poly.pdbx_seq_one_letter_code
_entity_poly.pdbx_strand_id
1 'polypeptide(L)'
;MKKRAGKKSSPLDDIRPERWTARMSDEFLELLWVLESTLAMEPELEKVLDRVVAGPCFAAAHLPAPTPEQRKVPGKATASDDQPDLFGGDDENEDGDDD
;
A
#
# COMPACT_ATOMS: atom_id res chain seq x y z
N MET A 1 11.86 31.85 -11.66
CA MET A 1 11.54 30.68 -12.51
C MET A 1 10.72 31.15 -13.72
N LYS A 2 10.97 30.62 -14.93
CA LYS A 2 10.21 30.98 -16.14
C LYS A 2 8.76 30.46 -15.99
N LYS A 3 7.74 31.24 -16.40
CA LYS A 3 6.35 30.77 -16.45
C LYS A 3 6.31 29.48 -17.28
N ARG A 4 5.96 28.35 -16.65
CA ARG A 4 5.77 27.08 -17.37
C ARG A 4 4.56 27.22 -18.28
N ALA A 5 4.71 26.90 -19.56
CA ALA A 5 3.65 26.92 -20.57
C ALA A 5 2.78 25.65 -20.50
N GLY A 6 2.29 25.31 -19.29
CA GLY A 6 1.37 24.19 -19.08
C GLY A 6 -0.08 24.65 -19.16
N LYS A 7 -0.98 23.77 -19.60
CA LYS A 7 -2.43 23.99 -19.55
C LYS A 7 -2.83 24.20 -18.08
N LYS A 8 -3.47 25.31 -17.76
CA LYS A 8 -4.06 25.55 -16.43
C LYS A 8 -5.32 24.68 -16.34
N SER A 9 -5.21 23.58 -15.61
CA SER A 9 -6.25 22.55 -15.51
C SER A 9 -7.12 22.69 -14.26
N SER A 10 -6.65 23.41 -13.24
CA SER A 10 -7.36 23.56 -11.96
C SER A 10 -7.01 24.87 -11.25
N PRO A 11 -7.91 25.43 -10.41
CA PRO A 11 -7.59 26.52 -9.47
C PRO A 11 -6.41 26.19 -8.53
N LEU A 12 -6.14 24.90 -8.28
CA LEU A 12 -5.00 24.46 -7.47
C LEU A 12 -3.65 24.77 -8.16
N ASP A 13 -3.61 24.91 -9.48
CA ASP A 13 -2.38 25.23 -10.22
C ASP A 13 -1.84 26.63 -9.88
N ASP A 14 -2.67 27.50 -9.29
CA ASP A 14 -2.28 28.82 -8.80
C ASP A 14 -1.60 28.75 -7.42
N ILE A 15 -1.84 27.68 -6.64
CA ILE A 15 -1.27 27.50 -5.31
C ILE A 15 0.05 26.74 -5.43
N ARG A 16 1.10 27.45 -5.84
CA ARG A 16 2.44 26.88 -5.99
C ARG A 16 3.54 27.83 -5.51
N PRO A 17 4.71 27.31 -5.10
CA PRO A 17 5.84 28.15 -4.77
C PRO A 17 6.31 28.96 -5.98
N GLU A 18 6.39 30.29 -5.86
CA GLU A 18 6.91 31.16 -6.94
C GLU A 18 8.44 31.15 -7.04
N ARG A 19 9.10 30.79 -5.94
CA ARG A 19 10.56 30.69 -5.81
C ARG A 19 10.94 29.48 -4.99
N TRP A 20 12.16 29.01 -5.23
CA TRP A 20 12.80 28.06 -4.33
C TRP A 20 13.09 28.75 -3.00
N THR A 21 12.62 28.18 -1.90
CA THR A 21 12.87 28.72 -0.56
C THR A 21 14.00 27.94 0.12
N ALA A 22 14.63 28.53 1.14
CA ALA A 22 15.66 27.81 1.91
C ALA A 22 15.11 26.50 2.51
N ARG A 23 13.89 26.53 3.08
CA ARG A 23 13.18 25.35 3.59
C ARG A 23 13.05 24.23 2.56
N MET A 24 12.78 24.56 1.30
CA MET A 24 12.68 23.53 0.24
C MET A 24 14.03 22.84 -0.02
N SER A 25 15.16 23.51 0.20
CA SER A 25 16.46 22.86 0.15
C SER A 25 16.60 21.85 1.28
N ASP A 26 16.17 22.20 2.49
CA ASP A 26 16.24 21.32 3.65
C ASP A 26 15.36 20.07 3.42
N GLU A 27 14.11 20.26 3.01
CA GLU A 27 13.18 19.16 2.67
C GLU A 27 13.71 18.27 1.53
N PHE A 28 14.37 18.88 0.53
CA PHE A 28 14.96 18.12 -0.56
C PHE A 28 16.16 17.30 -0.09
N LEU A 29 16.99 17.83 0.81
CA LEU A 29 18.08 17.08 1.41
C LEU A 29 17.57 15.91 2.27
N GLU A 30 16.52 16.13 3.06
CA GLU A 30 15.87 15.06 3.83
C GLU A 30 15.37 13.94 2.91
N LEU A 31 14.73 14.28 1.80
CA LEU A 31 14.29 13.30 0.80
C LEU A 31 15.48 12.52 0.22
N LEU A 32 16.57 13.22 -0.13
CA LEU A 32 17.77 12.57 -0.65
C LEU A 32 18.38 11.61 0.36
N TRP A 33 18.46 11.98 1.64
CA TRP A 33 18.98 11.09 2.69
C TRP A 33 18.15 9.83 2.85
N VAL A 34 16.82 9.93 2.78
CA VAL A 34 15.94 8.75 2.81
C VAL A 34 16.20 7.85 1.61
N LEU A 35 16.34 8.43 0.41
CA LEU A 35 16.63 7.66 -0.81
C LEU A 35 18.00 6.98 -0.73
N GLU A 36 19.04 7.71 -0.33
CA GLU A 36 20.39 7.18 -0.14
C GLU A 36 20.40 6.06 0.91
N SER A 37 19.70 6.24 2.03
CA SER A 37 19.57 5.21 3.06
C SER A 37 18.86 3.97 2.54
N THR A 38 17.80 4.15 1.74
CA THR A 38 17.07 3.05 1.10
C THR A 38 17.95 2.27 0.15
N LEU A 39 18.71 2.96 -0.70
CA LEU A 39 19.65 2.33 -1.63
C LEU A 39 20.80 1.63 -0.90
N ALA A 40 21.30 2.18 0.21
CA ALA A 40 22.34 1.55 1.00
C ALA A 40 21.90 0.22 1.64
N MET A 41 20.59 0.03 1.86
CA MET A 41 20.04 -1.24 2.37
C MET A 41 19.95 -2.34 1.31
N GLU A 42 19.94 -1.98 0.02
CA GLU A 42 19.64 -2.90 -1.09
C GLU A 42 20.58 -4.13 -1.14
N PRO A 43 21.91 -4.01 -0.98
CA PRO A 43 22.80 -5.19 -1.07
C PRO A 43 22.58 -6.20 0.06
N GLU A 44 22.17 -5.75 1.25
CA GLU A 44 21.85 -6.65 2.36
C GLU A 44 20.49 -7.32 2.15
N LEU A 45 19.51 -6.59 1.61
CA LEU A 45 18.21 -7.15 1.25
C LEU A 45 18.32 -8.20 0.15
N GLU A 46 19.15 -7.97 -0.87
CA GLU A 46 19.44 -8.93 -1.94
C GLU A 46 20.01 -10.23 -1.36
N LYS A 47 21.05 -10.15 -0.52
CA LYS A 47 21.63 -11.33 0.15
C LYS A 47 20.61 -12.11 0.98
N VAL A 48 19.73 -11.41 1.69
CA VAL A 48 18.67 -12.05 2.48
C VAL A 48 17.68 -12.76 1.57
N LEU A 49 17.27 -12.12 0.48
CA LEU A 49 16.36 -12.71 -0.49
C LEU A 49 16.97 -13.96 -1.14
N ASP A 50 18.23 -13.87 -1.59
CA ASP A 50 18.95 -15.01 -2.16
C ASP A 50 19.01 -16.19 -1.20
N ARG A 51 19.28 -15.93 0.08
CA ARG A 51 19.29 -16.97 1.12
C ARG A 51 17.92 -17.61 1.32
N VAL A 52 16.84 -16.83 1.27
CA VAL A 52 15.47 -17.34 1.38
C VAL A 52 15.11 -18.19 0.17
N VAL A 53 15.45 -17.73 -1.03
CA VAL A 53 15.17 -18.42 -2.30
C VAL A 53 15.97 -19.72 -2.41
N ALA A 54 17.23 -19.73 -1.97
CA ALA A 54 18.08 -20.92 -1.94
C ALA A 54 17.74 -21.86 -0.76
N GLY A 55 16.87 -21.44 0.15
CA GLY A 55 16.45 -22.21 1.31
C GLY A 55 15.61 -23.43 0.92
N PRO A 56 15.51 -24.43 1.81
CA PRO A 56 14.65 -25.59 1.57
C PRO A 56 13.18 -25.17 1.47
N CYS A 57 12.50 -25.60 0.41
CA CYS A 57 11.05 -25.41 0.26
C CYS A 57 10.27 -26.63 0.79
N PHE A 58 9.08 -26.39 1.33
CA PHE A 58 8.14 -27.46 1.65
C PHE A 58 7.41 -27.93 0.39
N ALA A 59 7.33 -29.24 0.18
CA ALA A 59 6.37 -29.82 -0.75
C ALA A 59 4.95 -29.67 -0.16
N ALA A 60 3.94 -29.64 -1.03
CA ALA A 60 2.54 -29.58 -0.60
C ALA A 60 2.17 -30.69 0.39
N ALA A 61 2.77 -31.89 0.23
CA ALA A 61 2.57 -33.01 1.13
C ALA A 61 3.10 -32.81 2.56
N HIS A 62 3.99 -31.82 2.77
CA HIS A 62 4.50 -31.48 4.10
C HIS A 62 3.55 -30.54 4.86
N LEU A 63 2.56 -29.95 4.20
CA LEU A 63 1.59 -29.05 4.81
C LEU A 63 0.32 -29.81 5.19
N PRO A 64 -0.29 -29.52 6.35
CA PRO A 64 -1.57 -30.12 6.71
C PRO A 64 -2.67 -29.64 5.76
N ALA A 65 -3.59 -30.54 5.41
CA ALA A 65 -4.79 -30.15 4.67
C ALA A 65 -5.77 -29.42 5.61
N PRO A 66 -6.31 -28.26 5.21
CA PRO A 66 -7.29 -27.55 6.02
C PRO A 66 -8.56 -28.39 6.18
N THR A 67 -9.07 -28.45 7.41
CA THR A 67 -10.33 -29.14 7.74
C THR A 67 -11.52 -28.40 7.13
N PRO A 68 -12.70 -29.05 6.98
CA PRO A 68 -13.91 -28.39 6.49
C PRO A 68 -14.27 -27.14 7.30
N GLU A 69 -14.04 -27.16 8.60
CA GLU A 69 -14.31 -26.02 9.49
C GLU A 69 -13.35 -24.85 9.28
N GLN A 70 -12.08 -25.12 8.99
CA GLN A 70 -11.09 -24.08 8.69
C GLN A 70 -11.30 -23.42 7.32
N ARG A 71 -12.09 -24.04 6.43
CA ARG A 71 -12.46 -23.45 5.13
C ARG A 71 -13.71 -22.58 5.22
N LYS A 72 -14.45 -22.61 6.32
CA LYS A 72 -15.58 -21.71 6.51
C LYS A 72 -15.04 -20.29 6.60
N VAL A 73 -15.75 -19.36 5.96
CA VAL A 73 -15.48 -17.94 6.11
C VAL A 73 -15.49 -17.59 7.60
N PRO A 74 -14.63 -16.67 8.06
CA PRO A 74 -14.74 -16.13 9.42
C PRO A 74 -16.19 -15.67 9.62
N GLY A 75 -16.81 -16.07 10.74
CA GLY A 75 -18.12 -15.55 11.10
C GLY A 75 -18.06 -14.02 11.09
N LYS A 76 -19.17 -13.37 10.73
CA LYS A 76 -19.29 -11.90 10.73
C LYS A 76 -18.74 -11.40 12.06
N ALA A 77 -17.60 -10.72 12.03
CA ALA A 77 -17.09 -10.08 13.23
C ALA A 77 -18.23 -9.19 13.72
N THR A 78 -18.67 -9.37 14.97
CA THR A 78 -19.52 -8.37 15.60
C THR A 78 -18.70 -7.10 15.53
N ALA A 79 -19.08 -6.19 14.65
CA ALA A 79 -18.42 -4.91 14.52
C ALA A 79 -18.34 -4.35 15.94
N SER A 80 -17.13 -4.29 16.49
CA SER A 80 -16.90 -3.42 17.63
C SER A 80 -17.25 -2.04 17.10
N ASP A 81 -18.09 -1.33 17.84
CA ASP A 81 -18.77 -0.07 17.51
C ASP A 81 -17.83 1.11 17.16
N ASP A 82 -16.54 0.84 16.97
CA ASP A 82 -15.44 1.79 16.87
C ASP A 82 -14.60 1.63 15.59
N GLN A 83 -15.00 0.76 14.66
CA GLN A 83 -14.31 0.62 13.37
C GLN A 83 -15.04 1.45 12.29
N PRO A 84 -14.42 2.54 11.77
CA PRO A 84 -15.02 3.31 10.69
C PRO A 84 -15.12 2.45 9.43
N ASP A 85 -16.31 2.46 8.82
CA ASP A 85 -16.59 1.82 7.54
C ASP A 85 -15.80 2.53 6.42
N LEU A 86 -14.63 1.97 6.07
CA LEU A 86 -13.74 2.51 5.05
C LEU A 86 -14.10 2.07 3.63
N PHE A 87 -14.97 1.07 3.49
CA PHE A 87 -15.36 0.52 2.19
C PHE A 87 -16.86 0.21 2.24
N GLY A 88 -17.67 1.26 2.04
CA GLY A 88 -19.13 1.21 2.06
C GLY A 88 -19.67 -0.01 1.34
N GLY A 89 -20.23 -0.93 2.12
CA GLY A 89 -20.79 -2.18 1.63
C GLY A 89 -22.21 -1.97 1.10
N ASP A 90 -22.33 -1.69 -0.20
CA ASP A 90 -23.54 -2.03 -0.95
C ASP A 90 -23.44 -3.49 -1.41
N ASP A 91 -23.65 -4.42 -0.47
CA ASP A 91 -24.09 -5.77 -0.81
C ASP A 91 -25.63 -5.76 -0.83
N GLU A 92 -26.20 -5.15 -1.88
CA GLU A 92 -27.59 -5.40 -2.28
C GLU A 92 -27.69 -6.84 -2.79
N ASN A 93 -27.88 -7.78 -1.86
CA ASN A 93 -28.41 -9.10 -2.19
C ASN A 93 -29.90 -8.93 -2.51
N GLU A 94 -30.21 -8.79 -3.79
CA GLU A 94 -31.56 -8.98 -4.31
C GLU A 94 -31.82 -10.49 -4.34
N ASP A 95 -32.25 -11.04 -3.20
CA ASP A 95 -32.86 -12.38 -3.13
C ASP A 95 -34.19 -12.34 -3.88
N GLY A 96 -34.14 -12.50 -5.20
CA GLY A 96 -35.30 -12.69 -6.06
C GLY A 96 -35.78 -14.14 -6.02
N ASP A 97 -36.58 -14.46 -5.01
CA ASP A 97 -37.49 -15.61 -5.00
C ASP A 97 -38.92 -15.06 -5.10
N ASP A 98 -39.57 -15.21 -6.26
CA ASP A 98 -40.96 -15.65 -6.36
C ASP A 98 -41.29 -16.07 -7.81
N ASP A 99 -41.77 -17.31 -7.94
CA ASP A 99 -42.25 -18.02 -9.15
C ASP A 99 -43.57 -17.43 -9.69
#